data_AF-A0AB38HV04-F1
#
_entry.id   AF-A0AB38HV04-F1
#
_cell.length_a   1.000
_cell.length_b   1.000
_cell.length_c   1.000
_cell.angle_alpha   90.00
_cell.angle_beta   90.00
_cell.angle_gamma   90.00
#
_symmetry.space_group_name_H-M   'P 1'
#
loop_
_entity.id
_entity.type
_entity.pdbx_description
1 polymer ?
#
loop_
_entity_poly.entity_id
_entity_poly.type
_entity_poly.pdbx_seq_one_letter_code
_entity_poly.pdbx_strand_id
1 'polypeptide(L)'
;MSARMIMPPSLWRSFLVAVLTLLAFVSNASSHEIRPAYLQIDEMGANRYKVVWRTPMQSGMRFPIALRFPDSVRNVTTPAERDLPDSLIETRVIETMDGSLVGKHVDFVGLQATITDVLVRVHLLDGSVTTMMVHPSQPWAEIAARPGRIDVAKTFLVHGVEHILSGYDHLLFVLALMFIARSWRALLLTVTAFTAAHSITLTLATIGFVHVPGPPVEAAIAFSILLLVCEIIRIQNGQSSITAERPWMVAFAFGLLHGLGFAGALSALTLPAGDIPLALLFFNLGVEVGQLMFITTVIGLIAVVRLARYPAWLGRHAFTTATYAIGAVAAFWFVERVAAF
;
A
#
# COMPACT_ATOMS: atom_id res chain seq x y z
N MET A 1 42.60 -7.29 25.77
CA MET A 1 41.76 -6.61 26.79
C MET A 1 40.33 -6.61 26.28
N SER A 2 39.39 -7.04 27.13
CA SER A 2 38.02 -7.37 26.72
C SER A 2 37.30 -6.15 26.14
N ALA A 3 36.53 -6.39 25.08
CA ALA A 3 35.48 -5.48 24.66
C ALA A 3 34.55 -5.21 25.86
N ARG A 4 34.28 -3.94 26.16
CA ARG A 4 33.08 -3.58 26.93
C ARG A 4 32.13 -2.90 25.96
N MET A 5 30.98 -3.55 25.79
CA MET A 5 29.85 -3.12 24.97
C MET A 5 29.40 -1.71 25.36
N ILE A 6 28.96 -0.92 24.38
CA ILE A 6 28.33 0.39 24.62
C ILE A 6 26.98 0.24 25.34
N MET A 7 26.34 -0.94 25.29
CA MET A 7 25.27 -1.29 26.23
C MET A 7 25.26 -2.80 26.56
N PRO A 8 25.08 -3.19 27.83
CA PRO A 8 25.13 -4.59 28.25
C PRO A 8 23.99 -5.46 27.67
N PRO A 9 24.19 -6.79 27.57
CA PRO A 9 23.21 -7.75 27.03
C PRO A 9 21.86 -7.80 27.75
N SER A 10 21.77 -7.19 28.93
CA SER A 10 20.55 -7.02 29.70
C SER A 10 19.55 -6.05 29.04
N LEU A 11 20.02 -5.07 28.26
CA LEU A 11 19.15 -4.05 27.64
C LEU A 11 18.39 -4.57 26.40
N TRP A 12 18.97 -5.53 25.66
CA TRP A 12 18.27 -6.21 24.56
C TRP A 12 17.14 -7.12 25.07
N ARG A 13 17.35 -7.72 26.24
CA ARG A 13 16.33 -8.51 26.94
C ARG A 13 15.19 -7.62 27.46
N SER A 14 15.49 -6.43 27.97
CA SER A 14 14.49 -5.45 28.40
C SER A 14 13.67 -4.87 27.24
N PHE A 15 14.26 -4.68 26.06
CA PHE A 15 13.54 -4.23 24.86
C PHE A 15 12.58 -5.30 24.33
N LEU A 16 13.03 -6.56 24.22
CA LEU A 16 12.18 -7.70 23.86
C LEU A 16 11.09 -7.97 24.88
N VAL A 17 11.40 -7.87 26.18
CA VAL A 17 10.39 -7.96 27.24
C VAL A 17 9.43 -6.78 27.17
N ALA A 18 9.87 -5.54 26.93
CA ALA A 18 8.97 -4.39 26.78
C ALA A 18 8.03 -4.54 25.57
N VAL A 19 8.54 -5.01 24.42
CA VAL A 19 7.73 -5.30 23.22
C VAL A 19 6.76 -6.45 23.47
N LEU A 20 7.20 -7.54 24.10
CA LEU A 20 6.36 -8.68 24.46
C LEU A 20 5.33 -8.33 25.55
N THR A 21 5.66 -7.40 26.46
CA THR A 21 4.75 -6.88 27.48
C THR A 21 3.73 -5.93 26.85
N LEU A 22 4.13 -5.07 25.92
CA LEU A 22 3.24 -4.24 25.10
C LEU A 22 2.28 -5.07 24.24
N LEU A 23 2.76 -6.19 23.68
CA LEU A 23 1.94 -7.16 22.93
C LEU A 23 1.02 -7.98 23.86
N ALA A 24 1.46 -8.28 25.09
CA ALA A 24 0.66 -8.98 26.09
C ALA A 24 -0.42 -8.10 26.75
N PHE A 25 -0.33 -6.77 26.62
CA PHE A 25 -1.37 -5.80 27.04
C PHE A 25 -2.40 -5.49 25.94
N VAL A 26 -2.31 -6.11 24.76
CA VAL A 26 -3.39 -6.08 23.76
C VAL A 26 -4.47 -7.11 24.17
N SER A 27 -5.14 -6.84 25.28
CA SER A 27 -6.25 -7.65 25.76
C SER A 27 -7.57 -7.12 25.20
N ASN A 28 -8.31 -8.01 24.54
CA ASN A 28 -9.73 -7.89 24.20
C ASN A 28 -10.11 -6.59 23.49
N ALA A 29 -9.73 -6.47 22.22
CA ALA A 29 -10.61 -5.79 21.29
C ALA A 29 -11.83 -6.70 21.08
N SER A 30 -12.91 -6.46 21.83
CA SER A 30 -14.22 -6.92 21.39
C SER A 30 -14.47 -6.27 20.04
N SER A 31 -14.37 -7.04 18.95
CA SER A 31 -14.97 -6.62 17.69
C SER A 31 -16.47 -6.65 17.92
N HIS A 32 -17.00 -5.56 18.48
CA HIS A 32 -18.40 -5.27 18.31
C HIS A 32 -18.62 -5.19 16.81
N GLU A 33 -19.59 -5.93 16.32
CA GLU A 33 -20.01 -5.86 14.93
C GLU A 33 -20.71 -4.50 14.73
N ILE A 34 -19.92 -3.42 14.68
CA ILE A 34 -20.41 -2.08 14.41
C ILE A 34 -20.70 -2.07 12.92
N ARG A 35 -21.98 -2.19 12.59
CA ARG A 35 -22.47 -2.03 11.22
C ARG A 35 -22.55 -0.52 10.98
N PRO A 36 -21.69 0.04 10.12
CA PRO A 36 -21.78 1.46 9.81
C PRO A 36 -23.14 1.73 9.16
N ALA A 37 -23.67 2.92 9.38
CA ALA A 37 -24.71 3.41 8.49
C ALA A 37 -24.12 3.61 7.10
N TYR A 38 -24.94 3.46 6.07
CA TYR A 38 -24.47 3.49 4.69
C TYR A 38 -25.26 4.49 3.87
N LEU A 39 -24.54 5.46 3.31
CA LEU A 39 -25.07 6.42 2.36
C LEU A 39 -24.52 6.10 0.98
N GLN A 40 -25.41 5.84 0.02
CA GLN A 40 -25.05 5.78 -1.39
C GLN A 40 -25.74 6.90 -2.15
N ILE A 41 -24.98 7.57 -3.01
CA ILE A 41 -25.46 8.62 -3.90
C ILE A 41 -25.08 8.23 -5.31
N ASP A 42 -26.07 8.00 -6.18
CA ASP A 42 -25.87 7.70 -7.59
C ASP A 42 -26.37 8.87 -8.44
N GLU A 43 -25.48 9.51 -9.19
CA GLU A 43 -25.84 10.56 -10.15
C GLU A 43 -26.61 9.95 -11.33
N MET A 44 -27.81 10.46 -11.60
CA MET A 44 -28.74 9.95 -12.62
C MET A 44 -28.81 10.81 -13.87
N GLY A 45 -28.49 12.10 -13.75
CA GLY A 45 -28.60 13.10 -14.81
C GLY A 45 -28.03 14.44 -14.33
N ALA A 46 -28.11 15.47 -15.18
CA ALA A 46 -27.76 16.82 -14.76
C ALA A 46 -28.58 17.21 -13.53
N ASN A 47 -27.88 17.41 -12.41
CA ASN A 47 -28.43 17.86 -11.12
C ASN A 47 -29.29 16.85 -10.36
N ARG A 48 -29.46 15.60 -10.83
CA ARG A 48 -30.31 14.60 -10.17
C ARG A 48 -29.52 13.44 -9.63
N TYR A 49 -29.80 13.08 -8.37
CA TYR A 49 -29.10 12.01 -7.68
C TYR A 49 -30.10 11.07 -6.99
N LYS A 50 -29.91 9.77 -7.13
CA LYS A 50 -30.57 8.76 -6.31
C LYS A 50 -29.79 8.61 -5.03
N VAL A 51 -30.47 8.73 -3.90
CA VAL A 51 -29.90 8.58 -2.57
C VAL A 51 -30.49 7.32 -1.95
N VAL A 52 -29.62 6.45 -1.47
CA VAL A 52 -29.96 5.28 -0.65
C VAL A 52 -29.31 5.48 0.71
N TRP A 53 -30.13 5.63 1.74
CA TRP A 53 -29.70 5.81 3.12
C TRP A 53 -30.10 4.59 3.93
N ARG A 54 -29.12 3.80 4.36
CA ARG A 54 -29.32 2.63 5.19
C ARG A 54 -28.91 2.95 6.62
N THR A 55 -29.89 3.00 7.51
CA THR A 55 -29.65 3.15 8.95
C THR A 55 -29.73 1.78 9.61
N PRO A 56 -28.74 1.34 10.40
CA PRO A 56 -28.83 0.10 11.17
C PRO A 56 -29.99 0.17 12.17
N MET A 57 -30.54 -0.98 12.54
CA MET A 57 -31.52 -1.12 13.61
C MET A 57 -30.94 -2.01 14.70
N GLN A 58 -31.06 -1.56 15.96
CA GLN A 58 -30.66 -2.35 17.13
C GLN A 58 -31.88 -2.58 18.01
N SER A 59 -32.20 -3.85 18.27
CA SER A 59 -33.38 -4.24 19.06
C SER A 59 -34.71 -3.64 18.55
N GLY A 60 -34.86 -3.50 17.23
CA GLY A 60 -36.04 -2.93 16.59
C GLY A 60 -36.09 -1.39 16.58
N MET A 61 -35.11 -0.70 17.17
CA MET A 61 -35.03 0.76 17.19
C MET A 61 -34.02 1.27 16.15
N ARG A 62 -34.42 2.27 15.36
CA ARG A 62 -33.55 2.98 14.42
C ARG A 62 -32.54 3.83 15.19
N PHE A 63 -31.27 3.83 14.79
CA PHE A 63 -30.33 4.84 15.28
C PHE A 63 -30.85 6.26 14.91
N PRO A 64 -30.80 7.24 15.81
CA PRO A 64 -31.34 8.59 15.57
C PRO A 64 -30.41 9.43 14.70
N ILE A 65 -29.97 8.90 13.56
CA ILE A 65 -29.10 9.56 12.60
C ILE A 65 -29.95 10.03 11.42
N ALA A 66 -30.10 11.34 11.29
CA ALA A 66 -30.84 11.98 10.22
C ALA A 66 -29.89 12.52 9.15
N LEU A 67 -30.15 12.16 7.89
CA LEU A 67 -29.42 12.65 6.74
C LEU A 67 -29.92 14.04 6.33
N ARG A 68 -29.08 15.07 6.48
CA ARG A 68 -29.39 16.45 6.10
C ARG A 68 -28.51 16.90 4.93
N PHE A 69 -29.17 17.26 3.84
CA PHE A 69 -28.55 17.94 2.71
C PHE A 69 -28.63 19.47 2.88
N PRO A 70 -27.78 20.25 2.19
CA PRO A 70 -27.82 21.71 2.26
C PRO A 70 -29.05 22.25 1.54
N ASP A 71 -29.47 23.47 1.90
CA ASP A 71 -30.74 24.08 1.46
C ASP A 71 -30.91 24.17 -0.07
N SER A 72 -29.79 24.16 -0.81
CA SER A 72 -29.73 24.08 -2.27
C SER A 72 -30.23 22.74 -2.87
N VAL A 73 -30.59 21.75 -2.05
CA VAL A 73 -30.99 20.41 -2.47
C VAL A 73 -32.45 20.15 -2.09
N ARG A 74 -33.25 19.69 -3.05
CA ARG A 74 -34.67 19.37 -2.84
C ARG A 74 -34.97 17.92 -3.16
N ASN A 75 -35.87 17.32 -2.38
CA ASN A 75 -36.41 15.99 -2.68
C ASN A 75 -37.39 16.08 -3.86
N VAL A 76 -37.14 15.30 -4.91
CA VAL A 76 -38.02 15.15 -6.08
C VAL A 76 -39.09 14.09 -5.81
N THR A 77 -38.70 13.00 -5.14
CA THR A 77 -39.61 11.93 -4.73
C THR A 77 -39.79 11.96 -3.21
N THR A 78 -40.98 11.55 -2.73
CA THR A 78 -41.14 11.21 -1.32
C THR A 78 -40.21 10.04 -0.97
N PRO A 79 -39.50 10.07 0.16
CA PRO A 79 -38.65 8.96 0.56
C PRO A 79 -39.45 7.66 0.65
N ALA A 80 -39.01 6.65 -0.10
CA ALA A 80 -39.55 5.31 -0.01
C ALA A 80 -38.76 4.56 1.07
N GLU A 81 -39.44 4.13 2.12
CA GLU A 81 -38.85 3.40 3.22
C GLU A 81 -39.10 1.89 3.06
N ARG A 82 -38.09 1.11 3.38
CA ARG A 82 -38.16 -0.35 3.41
C ARG A 82 -37.46 -0.87 4.67
N ASP A 83 -38.24 -1.49 5.54
CA ASP A 83 -37.71 -2.20 6.70
C ASP A 83 -37.03 -3.51 6.26
N LEU A 84 -35.82 -3.73 6.78
CA LEU A 84 -35.14 -5.00 6.80
C LEU A 84 -35.00 -5.46 8.26
N PRO A 85 -34.79 -6.77 8.51
CA PRO A 85 -34.66 -7.28 9.88
C PRO A 85 -33.59 -6.60 10.73
N ASP A 86 -32.57 -6.01 10.10
CA ASP A 86 -31.40 -5.41 10.74
C ASP A 86 -31.18 -3.93 10.41
N SER A 87 -32.01 -3.34 9.54
CA SER A 87 -31.77 -1.98 9.03
C SER A 87 -33.00 -1.39 8.35
N LEU A 88 -33.10 -0.07 8.34
CA LEU A 88 -34.06 0.68 7.55
C LEU A 88 -33.35 1.23 6.32
N ILE A 89 -33.90 0.97 5.13
CA ILE A 89 -33.43 1.56 3.88
C ILE A 89 -34.42 2.64 3.44
N GLU A 90 -33.93 3.88 3.36
CA GLU A 90 -34.63 5.00 2.77
C GLU A 90 -34.07 5.26 1.37
N THR A 91 -34.91 5.27 0.34
CA THR A 91 -34.52 5.62 -1.03
C THR A 91 -35.27 6.85 -1.50
N ARG A 92 -34.55 7.85 -2.01
CA ARG A 92 -35.13 9.08 -2.56
C ARG A 92 -34.35 9.59 -3.75
N VAL A 93 -35.00 10.36 -4.62
CA VAL A 93 -34.33 11.15 -5.65
C VAL A 93 -34.27 12.59 -5.20
N ILE A 94 -33.07 13.16 -5.23
CA ILE A 94 -32.81 14.57 -4.93
C ILE A 94 -32.41 15.32 -6.19
N GLU A 95 -32.67 16.62 -6.21
CA GLU A 95 -32.26 17.54 -7.25
C GLU A 95 -31.53 18.74 -6.64
N THR A 96 -30.39 19.12 -7.21
CA THR A 96 -29.60 20.28 -6.79
C THR A 96 -30.01 21.51 -7.61
N MET A 97 -30.25 22.63 -6.93
CA MET A 97 -30.58 23.89 -7.61
C MET A 97 -29.36 24.53 -8.29
N ASP A 98 -28.16 24.26 -7.76
CA ASP A 98 -26.90 24.87 -8.21
C ASP A 98 -26.12 24.03 -9.22
N GLY A 99 -26.73 23.00 -9.81
CA GLY A 99 -26.09 22.19 -10.85
C GLY A 99 -25.44 20.89 -10.37
N SER A 100 -24.76 20.90 -9.22
CA SER A 100 -24.01 19.72 -8.74
C SER A 100 -24.09 19.52 -7.24
N LEU A 101 -24.01 18.27 -6.81
CA LEU A 101 -23.82 17.92 -5.40
C LEU A 101 -22.33 17.96 -4.99
N VAL A 102 -21.42 18.01 -5.95
CA VAL A 102 -19.97 18.09 -5.72
C VAL A 102 -19.59 19.39 -4.99
N GLY A 103 -18.68 19.29 -4.02
CA GLY A 103 -18.24 20.39 -3.15
C GLY A 103 -19.26 20.81 -2.08
N LYS A 104 -20.41 20.11 -1.99
CA LYS A 104 -21.42 20.39 -0.98
C LYS A 104 -21.23 19.49 0.25
N HIS A 105 -21.54 20.05 1.42
CA HIS A 105 -21.51 19.34 2.70
C HIS A 105 -22.83 18.60 2.94
N VAL A 106 -22.73 17.36 3.40
CA VAL A 106 -23.84 16.51 3.82
C VAL A 106 -23.66 16.22 5.31
N ASP A 107 -24.64 16.60 6.12
CA ASP A 107 -24.61 16.44 7.57
C ASP A 107 -25.34 15.17 8.01
N PHE A 108 -24.76 14.48 8.99
CA PHE A 108 -25.34 13.31 9.66
C PHE A 108 -25.75 13.70 11.08
N VAL A 109 -26.91 14.35 11.18
CA VAL A 109 -27.39 14.90 12.45
C VAL A 109 -27.72 13.77 13.41
N GLY A 110 -27.06 13.76 14.57
CA GLY A 110 -27.24 12.74 15.60
C GLY A 110 -26.14 11.67 15.58
N LEU A 111 -25.27 11.64 14.56
CA LEU A 111 -24.11 10.74 14.49
C LEU A 111 -23.15 10.94 15.66
N GLN A 112 -22.96 12.18 16.11
CA GLN A 112 -22.11 12.52 17.25
C GLN A 112 -22.54 11.87 18.58
N ALA A 113 -23.79 11.39 18.66
CA ALA A 113 -24.34 10.72 19.84
C ALA A 113 -24.33 9.18 19.69
N THR A 114 -23.75 8.65 18.63
CA THR A 114 -23.66 7.20 18.39
C THR A 114 -22.20 6.73 18.36
N ILE A 115 -22.03 5.42 18.44
CA ILE A 115 -20.73 4.74 18.30
C ILE A 115 -20.50 4.19 16.89
N THR A 116 -21.43 4.43 15.96
CA THR A 116 -21.36 3.91 14.60
C THR A 116 -20.83 4.98 13.66
N ASP A 117 -20.05 4.56 12.67
CA ASP A 117 -19.58 5.42 11.60
C ASP A 117 -20.57 5.41 10.42
N VAL A 118 -20.38 6.33 9.47
CA VAL A 118 -21.11 6.32 8.20
C VAL A 118 -20.16 6.06 7.05
N LEU A 119 -20.42 4.99 6.31
CA LEU A 119 -19.76 4.75 5.02
C LEU A 119 -20.53 5.49 3.93
N VAL A 120 -19.89 6.47 3.30
CA VAL A 120 -20.45 7.26 2.22
C VAL A 120 -19.83 6.82 0.90
N ARG A 121 -20.69 6.45 -0.06
CA ARG A 121 -20.30 6.04 -1.41
C ARG A 121 -21.00 6.91 -2.45
N VAL A 122 -20.23 7.56 -3.31
CA VAL A 122 -20.76 8.45 -4.35
C VAL A 122 -20.39 7.88 -5.71
N HIS A 123 -21.37 7.59 -6.54
CA HIS A 123 -21.24 7.18 -7.93
C HIS A 123 -21.64 8.34 -8.83
N LEU A 124 -20.70 8.87 -9.61
CA LEU A 124 -20.98 9.92 -10.58
C LEU A 124 -21.18 9.34 -11.99
N LEU A 125 -21.82 10.10 -12.89
CA LEU A 125 -22.11 9.66 -14.26
C LEU A 125 -20.86 9.39 -15.10
N ASP A 126 -19.72 9.98 -14.73
CA ASP A 126 -18.43 9.73 -15.38
C ASP A 126 -17.78 8.39 -14.97
N GLY A 127 -18.47 7.61 -14.13
CA GLY A 127 -18.02 6.32 -13.62
C GLY A 127 -17.08 6.43 -12.41
N SER A 128 -16.82 7.64 -11.90
CA SER A 128 -16.06 7.79 -10.66
C SER A 128 -16.86 7.31 -9.47
N VAL A 129 -16.16 6.63 -8.57
CA VAL A 129 -16.70 6.13 -7.31
C VAL A 129 -15.81 6.63 -6.19
N THR A 130 -16.36 7.43 -5.29
CA THR A 130 -15.66 7.90 -4.09
C THR A 130 -16.26 7.24 -2.88
N THR A 131 -15.41 6.61 -2.06
CA THR A 131 -15.80 6.01 -0.78
C THR A 131 -15.09 6.74 0.35
N MET A 132 -15.82 7.20 1.34
CA MET A 132 -15.26 7.85 2.53
C MET A 132 -15.97 7.37 3.79
N MET A 133 -15.24 7.38 4.91
CA MET A 133 -15.77 7.04 6.22
C MET A 133 -15.95 8.32 7.03
N VAL A 134 -17.14 8.50 7.61
CA VAL A 134 -17.50 9.65 8.43
C VAL A 134 -17.61 9.20 9.87
N HIS A 135 -16.85 9.86 10.74
CA HIS A 135 -16.78 9.52 12.15
C HIS A 135 -17.70 10.41 12.99
N PRO A 136 -18.19 9.95 14.16
CA PRO A 136 -18.97 10.78 15.09
C PRO A 136 -18.31 12.11 15.50
N SER A 137 -16.98 12.19 15.50
CA SER A 137 -16.22 13.41 15.79
C SER A 137 -16.29 14.46 14.68
N GLN A 138 -16.63 14.06 13.45
CA GLN A 138 -16.78 14.92 12.29
C GLN A 138 -18.03 14.47 11.52
N PRO A 139 -19.24 14.82 12.01
CA PRO A 139 -20.50 14.23 11.55
C PRO A 139 -21.01 14.82 10.24
N TRP A 140 -20.10 15.07 9.29
CA TRP A 140 -20.38 15.63 7.98
C TRP A 140 -19.39 15.08 6.95
N ALA A 141 -19.83 15.03 5.70
CA ALA A 141 -19.01 14.67 4.54
C ALA A 141 -19.10 15.77 3.47
N GLU A 142 -17.97 16.16 2.91
CA GLU A 142 -17.95 16.94 1.67
C GLU A 142 -17.96 15.96 0.49
N ILE A 143 -18.89 16.14 -0.44
CA ILE A 143 -18.95 15.32 -1.65
C ILE A 143 -17.82 15.76 -2.58
N ALA A 144 -16.67 15.11 -2.46
CA ALA A 144 -15.48 15.45 -3.23
C ALA A 144 -15.74 15.35 -4.74
N ALA A 145 -15.17 16.30 -5.48
CA ALA A 145 -15.06 16.16 -6.93
C ALA A 145 -14.17 14.95 -7.26
N ARG A 146 -14.29 14.42 -8.48
CA ARG A 146 -13.31 13.48 -9.01
C ARG A 146 -11.90 14.06 -8.77
N PRO A 147 -10.97 13.30 -8.17
CA PRO A 147 -9.59 13.74 -8.00
C PRO A 147 -9.04 14.20 -9.35
N GLY A 148 -8.40 15.37 -9.39
CA GLY A 148 -7.79 15.84 -10.64
C GLY A 148 -6.76 14.82 -11.13
N ARG A 149 -6.54 14.71 -12.44
CA ARG A 149 -5.51 13.81 -13.00
C ARG A 149 -4.13 14.05 -12.37
N ILE A 150 -3.84 15.30 -12.02
CA ILE A 150 -2.60 15.70 -11.32
C ILE A 150 -2.57 15.15 -9.89
N ASP A 151 -3.70 15.15 -9.19
CA ASP A 151 -3.78 14.63 -7.82
C ASP A 151 -3.63 13.11 -7.82
N VAL A 152 -4.29 12.41 -8.74
CA VAL A 152 -4.07 10.97 -8.97
C VAL A 152 -2.58 10.71 -9.25
N ALA A 153 -1.99 11.43 -10.19
CA ALA A 153 -0.58 11.27 -10.54
C ALA A 153 0.36 11.48 -9.34
N LYS A 154 0.17 12.55 -8.55
CA LYS A 154 0.98 12.84 -7.36
C LYS A 154 0.83 11.77 -6.28
N THR A 155 -0.41 11.41 -5.95
CA THR A 155 -0.71 10.41 -4.94
C THR A 155 -0.05 9.07 -5.27
N PHE A 156 -0.20 8.59 -6.51
CA PHE A 156 0.40 7.32 -6.91
C PHE A 156 1.91 7.39 -7.06
N LEU A 157 2.48 8.52 -7.47
CA LEU A 157 3.92 8.72 -7.47
C LEU A 157 4.50 8.58 -6.06
N VAL A 158 3.89 9.24 -5.07
CA VAL A 158 4.31 9.15 -3.66
C VAL A 158 4.16 7.73 -3.14
N HIS A 159 3.02 7.07 -3.39
CA HIS A 159 2.81 5.69 -2.99
C HIS A 159 3.83 4.72 -3.62
N GLY A 160 4.24 4.94 -4.86
CA GLY A 160 5.30 4.16 -5.49
C GLY A 160 6.66 4.30 -4.78
N VAL A 161 7.01 5.53 -4.39
CA VAL A 161 8.24 5.80 -3.62
C VAL A 161 8.17 5.13 -2.25
N GLU A 162 7.06 5.35 -1.53
CA GLU A 162 6.84 4.77 -0.20
C GLU A 162 6.88 3.24 -0.25
N HIS A 163 6.22 2.62 -1.22
CA HIS A 163 6.20 1.18 -1.41
C HIS A 163 7.61 0.56 -1.44
N ILE A 164 8.52 1.15 -2.20
CA ILE A 164 9.92 0.67 -2.28
C ILE A 164 10.69 0.94 -0.99
N LEU A 165 10.52 2.11 -0.39
CA LEU A 165 11.27 2.48 0.81
C LEU A 165 10.79 1.75 2.06
N SER A 166 9.51 1.38 2.15
CA SER A 166 8.96 0.56 3.23
C SER A 166 9.11 -0.95 2.98
N GLY A 167 9.26 -1.35 1.72
CA GLY A 167 9.43 -2.74 1.31
C GLY A 167 10.84 -3.25 1.55
N TYR A 168 11.13 -3.76 2.74
CA TYR A 168 12.48 -4.25 3.08
C TYR A 168 13.01 -5.33 2.12
N ASP A 169 12.15 -6.21 1.60
CA ASP A 169 12.52 -7.17 0.56
C ASP A 169 13.09 -6.49 -0.69
N HIS A 170 12.45 -5.40 -1.16
CA HIS A 170 12.89 -4.64 -2.32
C HIS A 170 14.23 -3.94 -2.07
N LEU A 171 14.41 -3.34 -0.88
CA LEU A 171 15.68 -2.70 -0.53
C LEU A 171 16.83 -3.69 -0.45
N LEU A 172 16.63 -4.86 0.16
CA LEU A 172 17.65 -5.92 0.19
C LEU A 172 17.94 -6.48 -1.20
N PHE A 173 16.91 -6.64 -2.04
CA PHE A 173 17.07 -7.05 -3.42
C PHE A 173 17.90 -6.05 -4.24
N VAL A 174 17.58 -4.75 -4.19
CA VAL A 174 18.33 -3.70 -4.87
C VAL A 174 19.76 -3.62 -4.35
N LEU A 175 19.95 -3.73 -3.03
CA LEU A 175 21.30 -3.75 -2.43
C LEU A 175 22.13 -4.94 -2.93
N ALA A 176 21.54 -6.12 -3.05
CA ALA A 176 22.20 -7.29 -3.61
C ALA A 176 22.51 -7.11 -5.12
N LEU A 177 21.62 -6.47 -5.90
CA LEU A 177 21.92 -6.12 -7.29
C LEU A 177 23.08 -5.13 -7.42
N MET A 178 23.21 -4.18 -6.49
CA MET A 178 24.35 -3.27 -6.44
C MET A 178 25.67 -4.01 -6.23
N PHE A 179 25.67 -5.17 -5.55
CA PHE A 179 26.87 -5.98 -5.34
C PHE A 179 27.27 -6.77 -6.60
N ILE A 180 26.31 -7.04 -7.50
CA ILE A 180 26.53 -7.79 -8.73
C ILE A 180 26.86 -6.87 -9.91
N ALA A 181 26.20 -5.71 -9.99
CA ALA A 181 26.33 -4.81 -11.13
C ALA A 181 27.74 -4.22 -11.22
N ARG A 182 28.44 -4.51 -12.33
CA ARG A 182 29.83 -4.09 -12.57
C ARG A 182 29.99 -2.62 -12.96
N SER A 183 28.90 -1.93 -13.31
CA SER A 183 28.94 -0.52 -13.72
C SER A 183 27.60 0.18 -13.45
N TRP A 184 27.64 1.51 -13.37
CA TRP A 184 26.44 2.33 -13.21
C TRP A 184 25.39 2.08 -14.30
N ARG A 185 25.83 1.96 -15.56
CA ARG A 185 24.92 1.67 -16.68
C ARG A 185 24.27 0.30 -16.54
N ALA A 186 25.03 -0.71 -16.13
CA ALA A 186 24.50 -2.04 -15.89
C ALA A 186 23.49 -2.05 -14.73
N LEU A 187 23.77 -1.31 -13.65
CA LEU A 187 22.86 -1.18 -12.51
C LEU A 187 21.55 -0.52 -12.92
N LEU A 188 21.61 0.64 -13.60
CA LEU A 188 20.42 1.33 -14.08
C LEU A 188 19.58 0.45 -14.99
N LEU A 189 20.20 -0.19 -16.00
CA LEU A 189 19.49 -1.12 -16.89
C LEU A 189 18.81 -2.25 -16.11
N THR A 190 19.48 -2.79 -15.09
CA THR A 190 18.98 -3.91 -14.29
C THR A 190 17.78 -3.50 -13.42
N VAL A 191 17.85 -2.33 -12.80
CA VAL A 191 16.79 -1.78 -11.94
C VAL A 191 15.58 -1.38 -12.80
N THR A 192 15.80 -0.68 -13.92
CA THR A 192 14.72 -0.36 -14.86
C THR A 192 14.09 -1.62 -15.46
N ALA A 193 14.88 -2.66 -15.77
CA ALA A 193 14.33 -3.93 -16.24
C ALA A 193 13.46 -4.64 -15.19
N PHE A 194 13.86 -4.59 -13.91
CA PHE A 194 13.02 -5.07 -12.81
C PHE A 194 11.70 -4.31 -12.74
N THR A 195 11.74 -2.97 -12.78
CA THR A 195 10.56 -2.12 -12.67
C THR A 195 9.62 -2.30 -13.87
N ALA A 196 10.16 -2.44 -15.07
CA ALA A 196 9.38 -2.76 -16.26
C ALA A 196 8.66 -4.11 -16.12
N ALA A 197 9.36 -5.15 -15.66
CA ALA A 197 8.77 -6.46 -15.43
C ALA A 197 7.69 -6.44 -14.33
N HIS A 198 7.99 -5.76 -13.22
CA HIS A 198 7.06 -5.53 -12.12
C HIS A 198 5.79 -4.82 -12.60
N SER A 199 5.94 -3.79 -13.43
CA SER A 199 4.83 -3.05 -14.03
C SER A 199 3.90 -3.96 -14.83
N ILE A 200 4.46 -4.90 -15.59
CA ILE A 200 3.70 -5.84 -16.41
C ILE A 200 2.81 -6.73 -15.53
N THR A 201 3.39 -7.40 -14.54
CA THR A 201 2.61 -8.34 -13.72
C THR A 201 1.67 -7.65 -12.74
N LEU A 202 2.07 -6.49 -12.20
CA LEU A 202 1.17 -5.64 -11.42
C LEU A 202 -0.05 -5.21 -12.26
N THR A 203 0.16 -4.79 -13.50
CA THR A 203 -0.93 -4.41 -14.41
C THR A 203 -1.86 -5.60 -14.66
N LEU A 204 -1.30 -6.75 -15.03
CA LEU A 204 -2.07 -7.97 -15.30
C LEU A 204 -2.89 -8.42 -14.09
N ALA A 205 -2.33 -8.31 -12.89
CA ALA A 205 -3.02 -8.68 -11.66
C ALA A 205 -4.09 -7.64 -11.27
N THR A 206 -3.81 -6.34 -11.45
CA THR A 206 -4.74 -5.24 -11.15
C THR A 206 -6.00 -5.30 -12.01
N ILE A 207 -5.87 -5.63 -13.30
CA ILE A 207 -7.02 -5.80 -14.21
C ILE A 207 -7.71 -7.17 -14.05
N GLY A 208 -7.22 -8.02 -13.15
CA GLY A 208 -7.82 -9.33 -12.85
C GLY A 208 -7.48 -10.45 -13.85
N PHE A 209 -6.49 -10.27 -14.73
CA PHE A 209 -6.07 -11.30 -15.68
C PHE A 209 -5.24 -12.41 -15.01
N VAL A 210 -4.49 -12.07 -13.95
CA VAL A 210 -3.70 -13.03 -13.16
C VAL A 210 -4.11 -12.93 -11.70
N HIS A 211 -4.37 -14.07 -11.08
CA HIS A 211 -4.64 -14.15 -9.65
C HIS A 211 -3.79 -15.25 -9.03
N VAL A 212 -2.93 -14.89 -8.09
CA VAL A 212 -2.06 -15.81 -7.35
C VAL A 212 -2.22 -15.48 -5.88
N PRO A 213 -2.35 -16.48 -4.98
CA PRO A 213 -2.38 -16.21 -3.54
C PRO A 213 -1.13 -15.45 -3.11
N GLY A 214 -1.27 -14.56 -2.11
CA GLY A 214 -0.17 -13.74 -1.60
C GLY A 214 0.99 -14.55 -1.00
N PRO A 215 0.73 -15.47 -0.05
CA PRO A 215 1.81 -16.17 0.65
C PRO A 215 2.81 -16.88 -0.28
N PRO A 216 2.39 -17.59 -1.37
CA PRO A 216 3.33 -18.25 -2.28
C PRO A 216 4.25 -17.27 -2.99
N VAL A 217 3.70 -16.11 -3.36
CA VAL A 217 4.45 -15.05 -4.01
C VAL A 217 5.46 -14.45 -3.03
N GLU A 218 5.05 -14.12 -1.81
CA GLU A 218 5.93 -13.54 -0.80
C GLU A 218 7.10 -14.47 -0.43
N ALA A 219 6.86 -15.78 -0.32
CA ALA A 219 7.92 -16.76 -0.10
C ALA A 219 8.89 -16.79 -1.30
N ALA A 220 8.37 -16.79 -2.53
CA ALA A 220 9.21 -16.77 -3.71
C ALA A 220 10.01 -15.45 -3.87
N ILE A 221 9.47 -14.31 -3.40
CA ILE A 221 10.19 -13.05 -3.28
C ILE A 221 11.39 -13.21 -2.34
N ALA A 222 11.20 -13.73 -1.13
CA ALA A 222 12.29 -13.96 -0.19
C ALA A 222 13.34 -14.93 -0.77
N PHE A 223 12.89 -15.99 -1.43
CA PHE A 223 13.76 -16.95 -2.11
C PHE A 223 14.60 -16.31 -3.23
N SER A 224 14.04 -15.37 -4.00
CA SER A 224 14.77 -14.65 -5.04
C SER A 224 15.97 -13.87 -4.50
N ILE A 225 15.84 -13.28 -3.30
CA ILE A 225 16.94 -12.57 -2.63
C ILE A 225 18.02 -13.57 -2.20
N LEU A 226 17.62 -14.72 -1.66
CA LEU A 226 18.55 -15.79 -1.27
C LEU A 226 19.35 -16.31 -2.49
N LEU A 227 18.70 -16.51 -3.63
CA LEU A 227 19.38 -16.87 -4.89
C LEU A 227 20.40 -15.81 -5.30
N LEU A 228 20.05 -14.53 -5.14
CA LEU A 228 20.94 -13.42 -5.49
C LEU A 228 22.20 -13.39 -4.60
N VAL A 229 22.05 -13.72 -3.31
CA VAL A 229 23.19 -13.87 -2.38
C VAL A 229 24.09 -15.03 -2.78
N CYS A 230 23.53 -16.17 -3.18
CA CYS A 230 24.31 -17.28 -3.73
C CYS A 230 25.11 -16.86 -4.97
N GLU A 231 24.50 -16.08 -5.86
CA GLU A 231 25.17 -15.55 -7.05
C GLU A 231 26.30 -14.57 -6.69
N ILE A 232 26.11 -13.70 -5.70
CA ILE A 232 27.18 -12.82 -5.18
C ILE A 232 28.39 -13.64 -4.71
N ILE A 233 28.16 -14.73 -3.97
CA ILE A 233 29.24 -15.60 -3.46
C ILE A 233 29.95 -16.33 -4.60
N ARG A 234 29.21 -16.86 -5.59
CA ARG A 234 29.79 -17.52 -6.77
C ARG A 234 30.69 -16.58 -7.56
N ILE A 235 30.24 -15.34 -7.76
CA ILE A 235 31.01 -14.30 -8.46
C ILE A 235 32.28 -13.95 -7.67
N GLN A 236 32.21 -13.84 -6.34
CA GLN A 236 33.40 -13.61 -5.50
C GLN A 236 34.44 -14.73 -5.63
N ASN A 237 33.99 -15.97 -5.82
CA ASN A 237 34.87 -17.14 -6.03
C ASN A 237 35.39 -17.25 -7.47
N GLY A 238 35.18 -16.23 -8.31
CA GLY A 238 35.68 -16.19 -9.69
C GLY A 238 34.87 -17.01 -10.69
N GLN A 239 33.68 -17.49 -10.32
CA GLN A 239 32.81 -18.24 -11.23
C GLN A 239 31.99 -17.27 -12.09
N SER A 240 31.85 -17.57 -13.39
CA SER A 240 30.90 -16.86 -14.26
C SER A 240 29.50 -17.43 -14.11
N SER A 241 28.50 -16.56 -14.23
CA SER A 241 27.08 -16.91 -14.22
C SER A 241 26.29 -15.93 -15.10
N ILE A 242 25.07 -16.33 -15.49
CA ILE A 242 24.16 -15.45 -16.24
C ILE A 242 23.90 -14.16 -15.45
N THR A 243 23.77 -14.24 -14.12
CA THR A 243 23.57 -13.09 -13.24
C THR A 243 24.77 -12.15 -13.27
N ALA A 244 25.99 -12.67 -13.40
CA ALA A 244 27.22 -11.88 -13.49
C ALA A 244 27.36 -11.17 -14.85
N GLU A 245 26.95 -11.84 -15.93
CA GLU A 245 27.11 -11.35 -17.31
C GLU A 245 25.94 -10.47 -17.76
N ARG A 246 24.73 -10.83 -17.36
CA ARG A 246 23.45 -10.21 -17.78
C ARG A 246 22.49 -10.08 -16.58
N PRO A 247 22.85 -9.30 -15.54
CA PRO A 247 22.03 -9.14 -14.34
C PRO A 247 20.60 -8.66 -14.65
N TRP A 248 20.42 -7.86 -15.70
CA TRP A 248 19.11 -7.36 -16.13
C TRP A 248 18.10 -8.46 -16.49
N MET A 249 18.55 -9.61 -17.01
CA MET A 249 17.66 -10.73 -17.33
C MET A 249 17.09 -11.37 -16.06
N VAL A 250 17.94 -11.56 -15.06
CA VAL A 250 17.57 -12.13 -13.77
C VAL A 250 16.67 -11.16 -13.01
N ALA A 251 17.01 -9.87 -13.03
CA ALA A 251 16.19 -8.82 -12.43
C ALA A 251 14.83 -8.69 -13.12
N PHE A 252 14.75 -8.84 -14.45
CA PHE A 252 13.49 -8.89 -15.17
C PHE A 252 12.63 -10.09 -14.72
N ALA A 253 13.21 -11.29 -14.65
CA ALA A 253 12.49 -12.48 -14.20
C ALA A 253 11.96 -12.35 -12.76
N PHE A 254 12.77 -11.81 -11.85
CA PHE A 254 12.33 -11.54 -10.48
C PHE A 254 11.33 -10.38 -10.39
N GLY A 255 11.45 -9.36 -11.23
CA GLY A 255 10.47 -8.27 -11.32
C GLY A 255 9.08 -8.76 -11.67
N LEU A 256 8.96 -9.71 -12.60
CA LEU A 256 7.67 -10.35 -12.93
C LEU A 256 7.05 -10.98 -11.67
N LEU A 257 7.86 -11.68 -10.87
CA LEU A 257 7.40 -12.32 -9.64
C LEU A 257 6.98 -11.29 -8.58
N HIS A 258 7.79 -10.24 -8.38
CA HIS A 258 7.54 -9.22 -7.35
C HIS A 258 6.27 -8.41 -7.64
N GLY A 259 5.94 -8.14 -8.90
CA GLY A 259 4.72 -7.40 -9.26
C GLY A 259 3.42 -8.09 -8.86
N LEU A 260 3.44 -9.41 -8.67
CA LEU A 260 2.29 -10.18 -8.17
C LEU A 260 2.04 -9.96 -6.67
N GLY A 261 3.09 -9.67 -5.89
CA GLY A 261 3.00 -9.57 -4.43
C GLY A 261 2.23 -8.33 -3.95
N PHE A 262 2.16 -7.29 -4.79
CA PHE A 262 1.52 -6.02 -4.43
C PHE A 262 0.10 -5.86 -5.00
N ALA A 263 -0.33 -6.74 -5.90
CA ALA A 263 -1.60 -6.60 -6.61
C ALA A 263 -2.82 -6.51 -5.66
N GLY A 264 -2.83 -7.28 -4.58
CA GLY A 264 -3.90 -7.26 -3.59
C GLY A 264 -4.07 -5.91 -2.88
N ALA A 265 -2.98 -5.19 -2.63
CA ALA A 265 -3.03 -3.87 -1.98
C ALA A 265 -3.60 -2.80 -2.91
N LEU A 266 -3.26 -2.84 -4.20
CA LEU A 266 -3.77 -1.87 -5.19
C LEU A 266 -5.24 -2.12 -5.53
N SER A 267 -5.68 -3.38 -5.60
CA SER A 267 -7.11 -3.72 -5.77
C SER A 267 -7.99 -3.21 -4.62
N ALA A 268 -7.43 -3.03 -3.42
CA ALA A 268 -8.16 -2.48 -2.27
C ALA A 268 -8.45 -0.97 -2.39
N LEU A 269 -7.67 -0.23 -3.20
CA LEU A 269 -7.77 1.23 -3.31
C LEU A 269 -9.00 1.73 -4.11
N THR A 270 -9.93 0.84 -4.52
CA THR A 270 -11.20 1.15 -5.21
C THR A 270 -11.13 2.36 -6.16
N LEU A 271 -10.23 2.31 -7.13
CA LEU A 271 -10.06 3.39 -8.10
C LEU A 271 -11.13 3.37 -9.19
N PRO A 272 -11.58 4.54 -9.67
CA PRO A 272 -12.32 4.64 -10.92
C PRO A 272 -11.56 3.96 -12.06
N ALA A 273 -12.24 3.17 -12.89
CA ALA A 273 -11.61 2.40 -13.96
C ALA A 273 -10.78 3.26 -14.94
N GLY A 274 -11.21 4.50 -15.18
CA GLY A 274 -10.51 5.45 -16.05
C GLY A 274 -9.19 5.98 -15.46
N ASP A 275 -8.98 5.90 -14.15
CA ASP A 275 -7.79 6.41 -13.48
C ASP A 275 -6.71 5.33 -13.29
N ILE A 276 -7.06 4.04 -13.48
CA ILE A 276 -6.15 2.90 -13.30
C ILE A 276 -4.87 3.03 -14.14
N PRO A 277 -4.90 3.34 -15.45
CA PRO A 277 -3.66 3.44 -16.23
C PRO A 277 -2.74 4.56 -15.75
N LEU A 278 -3.33 5.68 -15.32
CA LEU A 278 -2.57 6.82 -14.80
C LEU A 278 -1.96 6.49 -13.43
N ALA A 279 -2.75 5.87 -12.55
CA ALA A 279 -2.30 5.40 -11.25
C ALA A 279 -1.13 4.40 -11.39
N LEU A 280 -1.27 3.39 -12.25
CA LEU A 280 -0.21 2.40 -12.51
C LEU A 280 1.06 3.05 -13.07
N LEU A 281 0.93 3.98 -14.03
CA LEU A 281 2.09 4.66 -14.61
C LEU A 281 2.87 5.44 -13.54
N PHE A 282 2.18 6.29 -12.77
CA PHE A 282 2.83 7.11 -11.76
C PHE A 282 3.32 6.31 -10.56
N PHE A 283 2.62 5.23 -10.19
CA PHE A 283 3.11 4.28 -9.19
C PHE A 283 4.45 3.67 -9.59
N ASN A 284 4.56 3.14 -10.82
CA ASN A 284 5.82 2.55 -11.29
C ASN A 284 6.94 3.59 -11.48
N LEU A 285 6.60 4.82 -11.88
CA LEU A 285 7.57 5.91 -11.88
C LEU A 285 8.05 6.23 -10.46
N GLY A 286 7.16 6.19 -9.48
CA GLY A 286 7.48 6.35 -8.06
C GLY A 286 8.40 5.25 -7.55
N VAL A 287 8.15 4.00 -7.95
CA VAL A 287 9.01 2.84 -7.68
C VAL A 287 10.43 3.09 -8.20
N GLU A 288 10.58 3.49 -9.47
CA GLU A 288 11.89 3.77 -10.06
C GLU A 288 12.61 4.92 -9.35
N VAL A 289 11.90 6.00 -9.00
CA VAL A 289 12.44 7.11 -8.21
C VAL A 289 12.92 6.63 -6.83
N GLY A 290 12.12 5.83 -6.12
CA GLY A 290 12.47 5.27 -4.81
C GLY A 290 13.72 4.40 -4.87
N GLN A 291 13.85 3.54 -5.89
CA GLN A 291 15.04 2.72 -6.10
C GLN A 291 16.29 3.59 -6.36
N LEU A 292 16.19 4.61 -7.22
CA LEU A 292 17.30 5.52 -7.51
C LEU A 292 17.71 6.34 -6.26
N MET A 293 16.75 6.78 -5.46
CA MET A 293 17.01 7.43 -4.17
C MET A 293 17.79 6.53 -3.22
N PHE A 294 17.39 5.26 -3.09
CA PHE A 294 18.09 4.29 -2.26
C PHE A 294 19.53 4.04 -2.76
N ILE A 295 19.69 3.77 -4.05
CA ILE A 295 20.99 3.52 -4.68
C ILE A 295 21.95 4.69 -4.48
N THR A 296 21.49 5.91 -4.75
CA THR A 296 22.32 7.12 -4.61
C THR A 296 22.69 7.37 -3.15
N THR A 297 21.78 7.11 -2.21
CA THR A 297 22.05 7.18 -0.76
C THR A 297 23.14 6.20 -0.35
N VAL A 298 23.04 4.93 -0.75
CA VAL A 298 24.05 3.90 -0.44
C VAL A 298 25.42 4.25 -1.03
N ILE A 299 25.47 4.70 -2.29
CA ILE A 299 26.72 5.14 -2.93
C ILE A 299 27.31 6.35 -2.19
N GLY A 300 26.48 7.32 -1.81
CA GLY A 300 26.90 8.50 -1.04
C GLY A 300 27.51 8.12 0.31
N LEU A 301 26.88 7.20 1.05
CA LEU A 301 27.43 6.69 2.32
C LEU A 301 28.78 6.00 2.12
N ILE A 302 28.92 5.17 1.08
CA ILE A 302 30.19 4.53 0.74
C ILE A 302 31.26 5.58 0.39
N ALA A 303 30.91 6.63 -0.36
CA ALA A 303 31.84 7.70 -0.71
C ALA A 303 32.32 8.48 0.52
N VAL A 304 31.41 8.81 1.46
CA VAL A 304 31.75 9.47 2.74
C VAL A 304 32.70 8.60 3.58
N VAL A 305 32.42 7.29 3.69
CA VAL A 305 33.30 6.36 4.41
C VAL A 305 34.68 6.27 3.74
N ARG A 306 34.76 6.33 2.41
CA ARG A 306 36.05 6.36 1.70
C ARG A 306 36.84 7.64 1.95
N LEU A 307 36.18 8.78 2.11
CA LEU A 307 36.85 10.05 2.46
C LEU A 307 37.56 9.96 3.83
N ALA A 308 37.03 9.16 4.76
CA ALA A 308 37.65 8.92 6.06
C ALA A 308 38.91 8.01 6.02
N ARG A 309 39.35 7.58 4.82
CA ARG A 309 40.57 6.78 4.58
C ARG A 309 40.69 5.52 5.45
N TYR A 310 39.57 4.84 5.70
CA TYR A 310 39.59 3.55 6.36
C TYR A 310 40.42 2.51 5.57
N PRO A 311 41.10 1.60 6.27
CA PRO A 311 41.95 0.61 5.62
C PRO A 311 41.13 -0.41 4.81
N ALA A 312 41.65 -0.83 3.66
CA ALA A 312 40.93 -1.64 2.67
C ALA A 312 40.43 -3.01 3.18
N TRP A 313 41.06 -3.58 4.22
CA TRP A 313 40.60 -4.82 4.86
C TRP A 313 39.22 -4.65 5.49
N LEU A 314 38.93 -3.49 6.08
CA LEU A 314 37.64 -3.18 6.69
C LEU A 314 36.50 -3.18 5.66
N GLY A 315 36.77 -2.67 4.45
CA GLY A 315 35.81 -2.70 3.34
C GLY A 315 35.52 -4.11 2.83
N ARG A 316 36.54 -4.99 2.79
CA ARG A 316 36.35 -6.39 2.38
C ARG A 316 35.51 -7.17 3.40
N HIS A 317 35.79 -7.02 4.69
CA HIS A 317 34.97 -7.66 5.73
C HIS A 317 33.55 -7.11 5.74
N ALA A 318 33.37 -5.79 5.60
CA ALA A 318 32.04 -5.19 5.53
C ALA A 318 31.19 -5.77 4.39
N PHE A 319 31.77 -5.94 3.20
CA PHE A 319 31.07 -6.53 2.05
C PHE A 319 30.66 -7.99 2.29
N THR A 320 31.58 -8.81 2.80
CA THR A 320 31.30 -10.23 3.13
C THR A 320 30.24 -10.33 4.24
N THR A 321 30.37 -9.55 5.32
CA THR A 321 29.38 -9.51 6.41
C THR A 321 28.01 -9.06 5.91
N ALA A 322 27.93 -8.02 5.07
CA ALA A 322 26.68 -7.58 4.48
C ALA A 322 26.04 -8.67 3.61
N THR A 323 26.83 -9.36 2.78
CA THR A 323 26.35 -10.47 1.93
C THR A 323 25.71 -11.58 2.77
N TYR A 324 26.39 -12.02 3.83
CA TYR A 324 25.85 -13.05 4.73
C TYR A 324 24.65 -12.58 5.55
N ALA A 325 24.63 -11.30 5.97
CA ALA A 325 23.49 -10.72 6.68
C ALA A 325 22.24 -10.69 5.81
N ILE A 326 22.36 -10.24 4.55
CA ILE A 326 21.26 -10.25 3.57
C ILE A 326 20.77 -11.69 3.38
N GLY A 327 21.69 -12.65 3.20
CA GLY A 327 21.34 -14.06 3.02
C GLY A 327 20.62 -14.66 4.23
N ALA A 328 21.08 -14.36 5.44
CA ALA A 328 20.46 -14.85 6.68
C ALA A 328 19.05 -14.31 6.86
N VAL A 329 18.83 -13.01 6.62
CA VAL A 329 17.50 -12.38 6.69
C VAL A 329 16.57 -12.96 5.61
N ALA A 330 17.04 -13.08 4.37
CA ALA A 330 16.26 -13.66 3.28
C ALA A 330 15.89 -15.14 3.54
N ALA A 331 16.81 -15.94 4.09
CA ALA A 331 16.53 -17.31 4.46
C ALA A 331 15.51 -17.41 5.61
N PHE A 332 15.62 -16.53 6.61
CA PHE A 332 14.64 -16.44 7.70
C PHE A 332 13.25 -16.11 7.15
N TRP A 333 13.10 -15.04 6.35
CA TRP A 333 11.81 -14.67 5.74
C TRP A 333 11.26 -15.75 4.82
N PHE A 334 12.11 -16.44 4.07
CA PHE A 334 11.67 -17.55 3.24
C PHE A 334 11.05 -18.67 4.10
N VAL A 335 11.73 -19.11 5.16
CA VAL A 335 11.22 -20.16 6.06
C VAL A 335 9.96 -19.70 6.77
N GLU A 336 9.93 -18.47 7.26
CA GLU A 336 8.75 -17.88 7.93
C GLU A 336 7.53 -17.87 7.01
N ARG A 337 7.69 -17.38 5.78
CA ARG A 337 6.59 -17.32 4.80
C ARG A 337 6.19 -18.70 4.29
N VAL A 338 7.12 -19.64 4.23
CA VAL A 338 6.82 -21.05 3.93
C VAL A 338 6.05 -21.73 5.05
N ALA A 339 6.37 -21.43 6.30
CA ALA A 339 5.65 -21.98 7.45
C ALA A 339 4.24 -21.38 7.61
N ALA A 340 3.96 -20.25 6.96
CA ALA A 340 2.64 -19.60 6.95
C ALA A 340 1.67 -20.17 5.88
N PHE A 341 2.09 -21.20 5.12
CA PHE A 341 1.26 -21.91 4.14
C PHE A 341 0.20 -22.82 4.75
#